data_AF-A0A2E1ZI66-F1
#
_entry.id   AF-A0A2E1ZI66-F1
#
_cell.length_a   1.000
_cell.length_b   1.000
_cell.length_c   1.000
_cell.angle_alpha   90.00
_cell.angle_beta   90.00
_cell.angle_gamma   90.00
#
_symmetry.space_group_name_H-M   'P 1'
#
loop_
_entity.id
_entity.type
_entity.pdbx_description
1 polymer ?
#
loop_
_entity_poly.entity_id
_entity_poly.type
_entity_poly.pdbx_seq_one_letter_code
_entity_poly.pdbx_strand_id
1 'polypeptide(L)'
;MAFLNALDTFRSLELERIYPAAIVVSLLFVIIYVMLALSGFVFIHETGVTVGAISGWCERVSGGIFREPSNTLSNIGFMVAGLLMLKVLSEDYKTDNFKNNTFSSLNSVSVLYALAVIYLGPGSWLMHATHTEWGGWADNLSMVMYIIFPWLYNLKEMGRWSTNRFLQIYFLIILFYAISRWFFGGRLGIGLDLFGLSIGLWIISEVLFRFWSPFFRWLSGFVGFFVAAIFGIFPQEIFADLNEFWWVILFWLPAIFAKKAPQIERKYSPWFFLGMFSYLTAFAIWLQGYPETPFCQPDSWVQPHAIWHLITAFSTWCFFKFFRTEINLGDSRI
;
A
#
# COMPACT_ATOMS: atom_id res chain seq x y z
N MET A 1 19.66 -23.32 -28.13
CA MET A 1 18.28 -22.93 -28.50
C MET A 1 17.22 -23.73 -27.73
N ALA A 2 17.19 -25.06 -27.79
CA ALA A 2 16.18 -25.87 -27.08
C ALA A 2 16.16 -25.68 -25.54
N PHE A 3 17.32 -25.56 -24.88
CA PHE A 3 17.40 -25.33 -23.43
C PHE A 3 16.92 -23.94 -22.99
N LEU A 4 17.22 -22.90 -23.78
CA LEU A 4 16.73 -21.54 -23.52
C LEU A 4 15.21 -21.46 -23.73
N ASN A 5 14.69 -22.10 -24.78
CA ASN A 5 13.25 -22.19 -25.01
C ASN A 5 12.54 -22.98 -23.90
N ALA A 6 13.15 -24.03 -23.35
CA ALA A 6 12.59 -24.79 -22.23
C ALA A 6 12.55 -23.96 -20.93
N LEU A 7 13.59 -23.17 -20.64
CA LEU A 7 13.63 -22.26 -19.50
C LEU A 7 12.60 -21.13 -19.62
N ASP A 8 12.44 -20.54 -20.81
CA ASP A 8 11.44 -19.50 -21.05
C ASP A 8 10.01 -20.07 -20.98
N THR A 9 9.79 -21.28 -21.48
CA THR A 9 8.50 -21.99 -21.37
C THR A 9 8.18 -22.36 -19.92
N PHE A 10 9.18 -22.76 -19.13
CA PHE A 10 8.99 -23.06 -17.71
C PHE A 10 8.65 -21.79 -16.91
N ARG A 11 9.36 -20.69 -17.18
CA ARG A 11 9.13 -19.39 -16.56
C ARG A 11 7.78 -18.79 -16.93
N SER A 12 7.32 -18.97 -18.17
CA SER A 12 5.98 -18.53 -18.59
C SER A 12 4.88 -19.33 -17.91
N LEU A 13 5.03 -20.66 -17.81
CA LEU A 13 4.11 -21.55 -17.09
C LEU A 13 4.00 -21.20 -15.59
N GLU A 14 5.09 -20.75 -14.96
CA GLU A 14 5.07 -20.29 -13.57
C GLU A 14 4.32 -18.96 -13.40
N LEU A 15 4.53 -17.99 -14.31
CA LEU A 15 3.87 -16.69 -14.26
C LEU A 15 2.35 -16.80 -14.50
N GLU A 16 1.91 -17.66 -15.42
CA GLU A 16 0.49 -17.90 -15.69
C GLU A 16 -0.26 -18.51 -14.50
N ARG A 17 0.46 -19.18 -13.59
CA ARG A 17 -0.12 -19.77 -12.37
C ARG A 17 -0.29 -18.78 -11.22
N ILE A 18 0.25 -17.56 -11.32
CA ILE A 18 0.21 -16.58 -10.22
C ILE A 18 -1.23 -16.19 -9.87
N TYR A 19 -2.06 -15.88 -10.86
CA TYR A 19 -3.45 -15.52 -10.62
C TYR A 19 -4.27 -16.64 -9.95
N PRO A 20 -4.32 -17.89 -10.48
CA PRO A 20 -5.04 -18.96 -9.79
C PRO A 20 -4.43 -19.30 -8.42
N ALA A 21 -3.11 -19.23 -8.26
CA ALA A 21 -2.48 -19.43 -6.96
C ALA A 21 -2.90 -18.36 -5.94
N ALA A 22 -2.97 -17.09 -6.35
CA ALA A 22 -3.42 -15.99 -5.49
C ALA A 22 -4.88 -16.16 -5.04
N ILE A 23 -5.76 -16.68 -5.91
CA ILE A 23 -7.14 -17.04 -5.53
C ILE A 23 -7.13 -18.13 -4.47
N VAL A 24 -6.39 -19.22 -4.70
CA VAL A 24 -6.31 -20.34 -3.75
C VAL A 24 -5.77 -19.87 -2.39
N VAL A 25 -4.69 -19.09 -2.38
CA VAL A 25 -4.11 -18.54 -1.13
C VAL A 25 -5.09 -17.63 -0.42
N SER A 26 -5.83 -16.78 -1.15
CA SER A 26 -6.86 -15.90 -0.59
C SER A 26 -8.00 -16.68 0.06
N LEU A 27 -8.47 -17.74 -0.59
CA LEU A 27 -9.51 -18.63 -0.04
C LEU A 27 -9.01 -19.42 1.17
N LEU A 28 -7.79 -19.95 1.09
CA LEU A 28 -7.16 -20.66 2.20
C LEU A 28 -6.99 -19.74 3.42
N PHE A 29 -6.62 -18.48 3.23
CA PHE A 29 -6.56 -17.51 4.32
C PHE A 29 -7.91 -17.40 5.05
N VAL A 30 -9.02 -17.22 4.32
CA VAL A 30 -10.36 -17.13 4.92
C VAL A 30 -10.73 -18.42 5.65
N ILE A 31 -10.50 -19.59 5.04
CA ILE A 31 -10.82 -20.89 5.64
C ILE A 31 -10.01 -21.11 6.93
N ILE A 32 -8.70 -20.88 6.87
CA ILE A 32 -7.80 -21.02 8.02
C ILE A 32 -8.19 -20.05 9.13
N TYR A 33 -8.48 -18.79 8.79
CA TYR A 33 -8.95 -17.81 9.76
C TYR A 33 -10.21 -18.29 10.48
N VAL A 34 -11.24 -18.70 9.73
CA VAL A 34 -12.50 -19.18 10.32
C VAL A 34 -12.28 -20.39 11.22
N MET A 35 -11.47 -21.36 10.79
CA MET A 35 -11.12 -22.52 11.61
C MET A 35 -10.44 -22.14 12.93
N LEU A 36 -9.45 -21.24 12.87
CA LEU A 36 -8.71 -20.78 14.05
C LEU A 36 -9.56 -19.85 14.94
N ALA A 37 -10.52 -19.11 14.37
CA ALA A 37 -11.45 -18.28 15.13
C ALA A 37 -12.48 -19.13 15.87
N LEU A 38 -13.01 -20.17 15.23
CA LEU A 38 -13.94 -21.12 15.86
C LEU A 38 -13.28 -21.93 16.99
N SER A 39 -11.97 -22.20 16.91
CA SER A 39 -11.22 -22.84 18.00
C SER A 39 -10.79 -21.88 19.10
N GLY A 40 -11.00 -20.57 18.93
CA GLY A 40 -10.55 -19.52 19.84
C GLY A 40 -9.06 -19.17 19.74
N PHE A 41 -8.30 -19.84 18.86
CA PHE A 41 -6.85 -19.70 18.78
C PHE A 41 -6.40 -18.30 18.34
N VAL A 42 -7.13 -17.66 17.42
CA VAL A 42 -6.78 -16.30 16.94
C VAL A 42 -6.96 -15.22 18.01
N PHE A 43 -7.65 -15.51 19.11
CA PHE A 43 -7.90 -14.57 20.21
C PHE A 43 -6.91 -14.77 21.37
N ILE A 44 -5.95 -15.69 21.24
CA ILE A 44 -4.87 -15.82 22.21
C ILE A 44 -4.06 -14.52 22.19
N HIS A 45 -3.86 -13.93 23.36
CA HIS A 45 -3.28 -12.60 23.54
C HIS A 45 -4.12 -11.44 22.97
N GLU A 46 -5.45 -11.60 22.97
CA GLU A 46 -6.34 -10.45 22.81
C GLU A 46 -6.09 -9.45 23.94
N THR A 47 -5.59 -8.27 23.56
CA THR A 47 -5.29 -7.15 24.46
C THR A 47 -6.23 -5.97 24.23
N GLY A 48 -7.05 -6.04 23.17
CA GLY A 48 -7.91 -4.94 22.77
C GLY A 48 -9.18 -4.82 23.61
N VAL A 49 -10.18 -4.20 22.99
CA VAL A 49 -11.35 -3.69 23.68
C VAL A 49 -12.30 -4.84 24.05
N THR A 50 -12.85 -4.81 25.26
CA THR A 50 -13.76 -5.85 25.75
C THR A 50 -15.00 -6.01 24.87
N VAL A 51 -15.46 -7.25 24.70
CA VAL A 51 -16.72 -7.54 24.01
C VAL A 51 -17.87 -6.68 24.55
N GLY A 52 -18.63 -6.07 23.65
CA GLY A 52 -19.74 -5.16 23.93
C GLY A 52 -19.35 -3.68 24.03
N ALA A 53 -18.07 -3.35 24.20
CA ALA A 53 -17.61 -1.96 24.18
C ALA A 53 -17.46 -1.43 22.74
N ILE A 54 -17.37 -0.10 22.62
CA ILE A 54 -17.18 0.61 21.35
C ILE A 54 -15.69 0.60 21.04
N SER A 55 -15.29 0.08 19.87
CA SER A 55 -13.88 0.05 19.47
C SER A 55 -13.35 1.45 19.16
N GLY A 56 -12.03 1.56 19.00
CA GLY A 56 -11.40 2.80 18.51
C GLY A 56 -11.82 3.19 17.08
N TRP A 57 -12.46 2.28 16.34
CA TRP A 57 -12.98 2.47 14.99
C TRP A 57 -14.52 2.46 14.95
N CYS A 58 -15.12 2.86 16.07
CA CYS A 58 -16.55 2.97 16.33
C CYS A 58 -17.33 1.64 16.42
N GLU A 59 -16.97 0.62 15.65
CA GLU A 59 -17.75 -0.62 15.60
C GLU A 59 -17.81 -1.31 16.98
N ARG A 60 -19.00 -1.77 17.39
CA ARG A 60 -19.15 -2.47 18.66
C ARG A 60 -18.44 -3.82 18.60
N VAL A 61 -17.62 -4.09 19.61
CA VAL A 61 -16.87 -5.33 19.70
C VAL A 61 -17.81 -6.52 19.88
N SER A 62 -17.79 -7.45 18.93
CA SER A 62 -18.60 -8.66 18.93
C SER A 62 -17.89 -9.85 19.58
N GLY A 63 -18.64 -10.70 20.28
CA GLY A 63 -18.15 -11.97 20.84
C GLY A 63 -18.06 -13.10 19.81
N GLY A 64 -18.39 -12.84 18.54
CA GLY A 64 -18.33 -13.82 17.47
C GLY A 64 -16.91 -14.07 16.93
N ILE A 65 -16.84 -14.64 15.72
CA ILE A 65 -15.56 -14.92 15.04
C ILE A 65 -14.84 -13.66 14.54
N PHE A 66 -15.48 -12.50 14.57
CA PHE A 66 -14.89 -11.21 14.21
C PHE A 66 -15.18 -10.22 15.34
N ARG A 67 -14.15 -9.54 15.85
CA ARG A 67 -14.33 -8.46 16.85
C ARG A 67 -15.03 -7.25 16.25
N GLU A 68 -14.67 -6.86 15.04
CA GLU A 68 -15.36 -5.81 14.28
C GLU A 68 -15.85 -6.36 12.93
N PRO A 69 -17.05 -6.97 12.85
CA PRO A 69 -17.53 -7.66 11.66
C PRO A 69 -17.48 -6.86 10.35
N SER A 70 -17.99 -5.63 10.32
CA SER A 70 -18.05 -4.77 9.14
C SER A 70 -16.65 -4.29 8.73
N ASN A 71 -15.86 -3.80 9.69
CA ASN A 71 -14.48 -3.37 9.47
C ASN A 71 -13.61 -4.55 9.01
N THR A 72 -13.86 -5.77 9.52
CA THR A 72 -13.18 -6.99 9.07
C THR A 72 -13.55 -7.35 7.63
N LEU A 73 -14.85 -7.49 7.32
CA LEU A 73 -15.30 -8.02 6.03
C LEU A 73 -15.07 -7.04 4.87
N SER A 74 -15.08 -5.72 5.14
CA SER A 74 -14.78 -4.70 4.13
C SER A 74 -13.35 -4.84 3.55
N ASN A 75 -12.43 -5.48 4.27
CA ASN A 75 -11.07 -5.76 3.78
C ASN A 75 -11.00 -6.77 2.63
N ILE A 76 -12.09 -7.51 2.35
CA ILE A 76 -12.24 -8.30 1.11
C ILE A 76 -12.10 -7.40 -0.12
N GLY A 77 -12.45 -6.11 -0.01
CA GLY A 77 -12.29 -5.13 -1.10
C GLY A 77 -10.85 -5.07 -1.62
N PHE A 78 -9.85 -5.09 -0.75
CA PHE A 78 -8.44 -5.10 -1.14
C PHE A 78 -8.04 -6.41 -1.84
N MET A 79 -8.49 -7.55 -1.31
CA MET A 79 -8.23 -8.87 -1.90
C MET A 79 -8.82 -8.93 -3.32
N VAL A 80 -10.07 -8.51 -3.48
CA VAL A 80 -10.74 -8.45 -4.80
C VAL A 80 -10.01 -7.50 -5.73
N ALA A 81 -9.65 -6.30 -5.29
CA ALA A 81 -8.93 -5.32 -6.12
C ALA A 81 -7.60 -5.90 -6.63
N GLY A 82 -6.78 -6.49 -5.75
CA GLY A 82 -5.50 -7.08 -6.14
C GLY A 82 -5.64 -8.34 -7.01
N LEU A 83 -6.65 -9.19 -6.77
CA LEU A 83 -6.96 -10.33 -7.63
C LEU A 83 -7.39 -9.87 -9.03
N LEU A 84 -8.21 -8.81 -9.14
CA LEU A 84 -8.56 -8.21 -10.43
C LEU A 84 -7.32 -7.65 -11.14
N MET A 85 -6.34 -7.09 -10.42
CA MET A 85 -5.10 -6.61 -11.03
C MET A 85 -4.33 -7.77 -11.64
N LEU A 86 -4.16 -8.86 -10.90
CA LEU A 86 -3.51 -10.08 -11.40
C LEU A 86 -4.25 -10.67 -12.59
N LYS A 87 -5.59 -10.69 -12.57
CA LYS A 87 -6.40 -11.13 -13.71
C LYS A 87 -6.07 -10.32 -14.96
N VAL A 88 -6.11 -8.99 -14.88
CA VAL A 88 -5.81 -8.11 -16.01
C VAL A 88 -4.37 -8.35 -16.50
N LEU A 89 -3.39 -8.40 -15.60
CA LEU A 89 -1.99 -8.67 -15.95
C LEU A 89 -1.82 -10.03 -16.65
N SER A 90 -2.53 -11.07 -16.19
CA SER A 90 -2.51 -12.40 -16.81
C SER A 90 -3.16 -12.42 -18.19
N GLU A 91 -4.22 -11.64 -18.41
CA GLU A 91 -4.86 -11.51 -19.73
C GLU A 91 -3.97 -10.76 -20.72
N ASP A 92 -3.30 -9.69 -20.28
CA ASP A 92 -2.35 -8.94 -21.13
C ASP A 92 -1.14 -9.81 -21.52
N TYR A 93 -0.65 -10.64 -20.60
CA TYR A 93 0.47 -11.55 -20.85
C TYR A 93 0.16 -12.54 -21.99
N LYS A 94 -1.07 -13.03 -22.08
CA LYS A 94 -1.51 -14.00 -23.09
C LYS A 94 -1.68 -13.41 -24.49
N THR A 95 -1.98 -12.11 -24.58
CA THR A 95 -2.34 -11.46 -25.85
C THR A 95 -1.17 -10.77 -26.55
N ASP A 96 0.04 -10.83 -25.95
CA ASP A 96 1.30 -10.23 -26.45
C ASP A 96 1.22 -8.72 -26.81
N ASN A 97 0.13 -8.05 -26.40
CA ASN A 97 -0.23 -6.71 -26.84
C ASN A 97 0.56 -5.58 -26.14
N PHE A 98 1.37 -5.89 -25.13
CA PHE A 98 1.95 -4.87 -24.25
C PHE A 98 3.40 -5.12 -23.84
N LYS A 99 4.28 -5.40 -24.81
CA LYS A 99 5.74 -5.53 -24.58
C LYS A 99 6.47 -4.21 -24.27
N ASN A 100 5.81 -3.05 -24.40
CA ASN A 100 6.50 -1.75 -24.35
C ASN A 100 6.38 -0.98 -23.02
N ASN A 101 5.74 -1.54 -21.99
CA ASN A 101 5.59 -0.89 -20.68
C ASN A 101 6.03 -1.83 -19.52
N THR A 102 6.76 -1.26 -18.55
CA THR A 102 7.27 -1.90 -17.33
C THR A 102 6.20 -2.42 -16.36
N PHE A 103 4.94 -1.99 -16.53
CA PHE A 103 3.82 -2.28 -15.63
C PHE A 103 2.58 -2.86 -16.35
N SER A 104 2.68 -3.17 -17.65
CA SER A 104 1.55 -3.59 -18.49
C SER A 104 1.36 -5.10 -18.64
N SER A 105 2.25 -5.92 -18.08
CA SER A 105 2.18 -7.39 -18.15
C SER A 105 2.66 -8.06 -16.85
N LEU A 106 2.50 -9.38 -16.74
CA LEU A 106 3.04 -10.17 -15.63
C LEU A 106 4.57 -10.07 -15.56
N ASN A 107 5.06 -9.29 -14.61
CA ASN A 107 6.47 -9.22 -14.26
C ASN A 107 6.61 -8.99 -12.75
N SER A 108 7.84 -9.12 -12.23
CA SER A 108 8.07 -9.05 -10.77
C SER A 108 7.61 -7.73 -10.13
N VAL A 109 7.59 -6.62 -10.87
CA VAL A 109 7.21 -5.31 -10.34
C VAL A 109 5.69 -5.17 -10.27
N SER A 110 4.98 -5.50 -11.35
CA SER A 110 3.51 -5.43 -11.40
C SER A 110 2.86 -6.47 -10.48
N VAL A 111 3.43 -7.68 -10.42
CA VAL A 111 3.00 -8.74 -9.49
C VAL A 111 3.22 -8.30 -8.04
N LEU A 112 4.38 -7.69 -7.71
CA LEU A 112 4.64 -7.21 -6.36
C LEU A 112 3.59 -6.20 -5.90
N TYR A 113 3.24 -5.22 -6.76
CA TYR A 113 2.20 -4.25 -6.45
C TYR A 113 0.86 -4.92 -6.18
N ALA A 114 0.42 -5.82 -7.07
CA ALA A 114 -0.85 -6.51 -6.90
C ALA A 114 -0.89 -7.38 -5.64
N LEU A 115 0.21 -8.09 -5.32
CA LEU A 115 0.32 -8.88 -4.10
C LEU A 115 0.34 -8.00 -2.83
N ALA A 116 0.99 -6.84 -2.86
CA ALA A 116 0.94 -5.88 -1.76
C ALA A 116 -0.50 -5.37 -1.52
N VAL A 117 -1.26 -5.12 -2.59
CA VAL A 117 -2.69 -4.76 -2.49
C VAL A 117 -3.52 -5.93 -1.95
N ILE A 118 -3.29 -7.17 -2.40
CA ILE A 118 -3.97 -8.34 -1.82
C ILE A 118 -3.69 -8.41 -0.32
N TYR A 119 -2.44 -8.22 0.11
CA TYR A 119 -2.02 -8.37 1.50
C TYR A 119 -2.59 -7.30 2.45
N LEU A 120 -2.95 -6.10 1.96
CA LEU A 120 -3.73 -5.12 2.75
C LEU A 120 -4.99 -5.76 3.35
N GLY A 121 -5.65 -6.64 2.58
CA GLY A 121 -6.85 -7.35 3.03
C GLY A 121 -6.60 -8.20 4.27
N PRO A 122 -5.80 -9.27 4.20
CA PRO A 122 -5.44 -10.09 5.35
C PRO A 122 -4.80 -9.31 6.51
N GLY A 123 -3.92 -8.34 6.23
CA GLY A 123 -3.27 -7.53 7.26
C GLY A 123 -4.28 -6.79 8.14
N SER A 124 -5.12 -5.97 7.52
CA SER A 124 -6.15 -5.19 8.23
C SER A 124 -7.28 -6.06 8.77
N TRP A 125 -7.68 -7.12 8.05
CA TRP A 125 -8.61 -8.13 8.56
C TRP A 125 -8.13 -8.66 9.90
N LEU A 126 -6.88 -9.09 10.02
CA LEU A 126 -6.37 -9.69 11.26
C LEU A 126 -6.42 -8.72 12.43
N MET A 127 -6.19 -7.42 12.21
CA MET A 127 -6.33 -6.42 13.27
C MET A 127 -7.78 -6.30 13.75
N HIS A 128 -8.72 -5.98 12.85
CA HIS A 128 -10.13 -5.78 13.18
C HIS A 128 -10.82 -7.04 13.69
N ALA A 129 -10.39 -8.19 13.21
CA ALA A 129 -11.05 -9.43 13.52
C ALA A 129 -10.60 -10.00 14.86
N THR A 130 -9.38 -9.69 15.33
CA THR A 130 -8.79 -10.32 16.52
C THR A 130 -8.57 -9.37 17.68
N HIS A 131 -8.36 -8.06 17.44
CA HIS A 131 -7.98 -7.08 18.48
C HIS A 131 -6.71 -7.48 19.27
N THR A 132 -5.75 -8.09 18.58
CA THR A 132 -4.46 -8.52 19.12
C THR A 132 -3.33 -7.60 18.66
N GLU A 133 -2.25 -7.50 19.44
CA GLU A 133 -1.03 -6.77 19.05
C GLU A 133 -0.41 -7.30 17.75
N TRP A 134 -0.42 -8.63 17.56
CA TRP A 134 0.12 -9.24 16.35
C TRP A 134 -0.78 -8.98 15.13
N GLY A 135 -2.10 -8.86 15.32
CA GLY A 135 -3.02 -8.38 14.30
C GLY A 135 -2.72 -6.93 13.90
N GLY A 136 -2.53 -6.04 14.88
CA GLY A 136 -2.12 -4.66 14.63
C GLY A 136 -0.75 -4.53 13.97
N TRP A 137 0.19 -5.43 14.28
CA TRP A 137 1.47 -5.54 13.56
C TRP A 137 1.26 -5.93 12.10
N ALA A 138 0.40 -6.92 11.81
CA ALA A 138 0.12 -7.38 10.45
C ALA A 138 -0.54 -6.29 9.59
N ASP A 139 -1.48 -5.55 10.18
CA ASP A 139 -2.12 -4.39 9.55
C ASP A 139 -1.09 -3.33 9.16
N ASN A 140 -0.29 -2.84 10.11
CA ASN A 140 0.72 -1.82 9.85
C ASN A 140 1.77 -2.28 8.82
N LEU A 141 2.20 -3.55 8.90
CA LEU A 141 3.12 -4.13 7.93
C LEU A 141 2.54 -4.10 6.52
N SER A 142 1.27 -4.50 6.35
CA SER A 142 0.61 -4.53 5.05
C SER A 142 0.48 -3.13 4.44
N MET A 143 0.15 -2.12 5.26
CA MET A 143 0.08 -0.72 4.85
C MET A 143 1.43 -0.21 4.36
N VAL A 144 2.51 -0.48 5.12
CA VAL A 144 3.88 -0.11 4.73
C VAL A 144 4.31 -0.81 3.45
N MET A 145 4.06 -2.13 3.32
CA MET A 145 4.38 -2.87 2.10
C MET A 145 3.76 -2.22 0.85
N TYR A 146 2.50 -1.78 0.94
CA TYR A 146 1.87 -1.07 -0.16
C TYR A 146 2.48 0.32 -0.42
N ILE A 147 2.54 1.20 0.59
CA ILE A 147 2.87 2.62 0.37
C ILE A 147 4.34 2.87 0.05
N ILE A 148 5.25 1.96 0.40
CA ILE A 148 6.67 2.11 0.03
C ILE A 148 6.92 1.86 -1.46
N PHE A 149 6.08 1.03 -2.10
CA PHE A 149 6.22 0.67 -3.50
C PHE A 149 6.30 1.90 -4.42
N PRO A 150 5.32 2.83 -4.43
CA PRO A 150 5.26 3.85 -5.46
C PRO A 150 6.45 4.82 -5.41
N TRP A 151 6.90 5.21 -4.22
CA TRP A 151 8.05 6.12 -4.11
C TRP A 151 9.37 5.42 -4.45
N LEU A 152 9.57 4.17 -4.01
CA LEU A 152 10.75 3.38 -4.41
C LEU A 152 10.77 3.11 -5.92
N TYR A 153 9.60 2.92 -6.53
CA TYR A 153 9.49 2.73 -7.98
C TYR A 153 9.89 3.99 -8.75
N ASN A 154 9.46 5.16 -8.29
CA ASN A 154 9.93 6.44 -8.82
C ASN A 154 11.47 6.60 -8.69
N LEU A 155 12.05 6.19 -7.56
CA LEU A 155 13.51 6.20 -7.38
C LEU A 155 14.22 5.19 -8.27
N LYS A 156 13.64 4.02 -8.52
CA LYS A 156 14.18 3.04 -9.46
C LYS A 156 14.36 3.67 -10.84
N GLU A 157 13.34 4.34 -11.34
CA GLU A 157 13.36 4.94 -12.68
C GLU A 157 14.34 6.12 -12.78
N MET A 158 14.26 7.08 -11.85
CA MET A 158 15.13 8.26 -11.84
C MET A 158 16.57 7.94 -11.41
N GLY A 159 16.77 6.87 -10.64
CA GLY A 159 18.07 6.41 -10.15
C GLY A 159 18.75 5.38 -11.06
N ARG A 160 18.07 4.89 -12.12
CA ARG A 160 18.52 3.79 -13.00
C ARG A 160 18.81 2.50 -12.24
N TRP A 161 17.98 2.15 -11.27
CA TRP A 161 18.15 0.90 -10.55
C TRP A 161 17.64 -0.27 -11.38
N SER A 162 18.37 -1.40 -11.34
CA SER A 162 17.86 -2.65 -11.87
C SER A 162 16.66 -3.12 -11.04
N THR A 163 15.79 -3.93 -11.65
CA THR A 163 14.66 -4.55 -10.92
C THR A 163 15.13 -5.33 -9.70
N ASN A 164 16.25 -6.05 -9.79
CA ASN A 164 16.82 -6.79 -8.65
C ASN A 164 17.19 -5.87 -7.50
N ARG A 165 17.85 -4.73 -7.78
CA ARG A 165 18.21 -3.75 -6.74
C ARG A 165 16.97 -3.15 -6.09
N PHE A 166 15.96 -2.81 -6.89
CA PHE A 166 14.67 -2.32 -6.38
C PHE A 166 14.02 -3.34 -5.43
N LEU A 167 13.91 -4.61 -5.84
CA LEU A 167 13.32 -5.67 -5.03
C LEU A 167 14.10 -5.90 -3.74
N GLN A 168 15.43 -5.94 -3.80
CA GLN A 168 16.29 -6.09 -2.62
C GLN A 168 16.07 -4.96 -1.61
N ILE A 169 16.07 -3.70 -2.06
CA ILE A 169 15.84 -2.54 -1.20
C ILE A 169 14.44 -2.58 -0.59
N TYR A 170 13.43 -2.88 -1.40
CA TYR A 170 12.04 -3.00 -0.96
C TYR A 170 11.88 -4.04 0.17
N PHE A 171 12.39 -5.26 -0.04
CA PHE A 171 12.28 -6.32 0.97
C PHE A 171 13.16 -6.06 2.21
N LEU A 172 14.32 -5.41 2.07
CA LEU A 172 15.14 -5.00 3.22
C LEU A 172 14.43 -3.96 4.10
N ILE A 173 13.76 -2.97 3.49
CA ILE A 173 12.97 -1.98 4.22
C ILE A 173 11.82 -2.66 4.96
N ILE A 174 11.11 -3.59 4.32
CA ILE A 174 10.02 -4.35 4.94
C ILE A 174 10.52 -5.20 6.09
N LEU A 175 11.63 -5.93 5.91
CA LEU A 175 12.20 -6.76 6.95
C LEU A 175 12.61 -5.93 8.17
N PHE A 176 13.29 -4.80 7.93
CA PHE A 176 13.67 -3.87 8.99
C PHE A 176 12.44 -3.31 9.69
N TYR A 177 11.45 -2.82 8.94
CA TYR A 177 10.20 -2.32 9.50
C TYR A 177 9.46 -3.39 10.32
N ALA A 178 9.33 -4.61 9.80
CA ALA A 178 8.66 -5.72 10.47
C ALA A 178 9.29 -6.04 11.83
N ILE A 179 10.63 -6.14 11.88
CA ILE A 179 11.38 -6.38 13.11
C ILE A 179 11.25 -5.19 14.07
N SER A 180 11.50 -3.98 13.59
CA SER A 180 11.44 -2.78 14.42
C SER A 180 10.03 -2.53 14.98
N ARG A 181 8.98 -2.72 14.17
CA ARG A 181 7.58 -2.57 14.60
C ARG A 181 7.18 -3.62 15.63
N TRP A 182 7.75 -4.81 15.56
CA TRP A 182 7.53 -5.88 16.54
C TRP A 182 8.11 -5.53 17.91
N PHE A 183 9.36 -5.06 17.96
CA PHE A 183 10.05 -4.80 19.23
C PHE A 183 9.82 -3.40 19.80
N PHE A 184 9.56 -2.39 18.96
CA PHE A 184 9.55 -0.98 19.36
C PHE A 184 8.23 -0.25 19.06
N GLY A 185 7.19 -0.96 18.61
CA GLY A 185 5.85 -0.40 18.39
C GLY A 185 5.72 0.46 17.11
N GLY A 186 4.56 1.10 16.95
CA GLY A 186 4.13 1.79 15.72
C GLY A 186 5.09 2.86 15.18
N ARG A 187 5.73 3.60 16.10
CA ARG A 187 6.71 4.67 15.79
C ARG A 187 8.17 4.21 15.89
N LEU A 188 8.39 2.89 15.91
CA LEU A 188 9.70 2.24 15.85
C LEU A 188 10.66 2.62 17.00
N GLY A 189 10.14 3.12 18.13
CA GLY A 189 10.93 3.59 19.27
C GLY A 189 11.72 4.88 19.04
N ILE A 190 11.59 5.49 17.86
CA ILE A 190 12.34 6.70 17.45
C ILE A 190 11.42 7.82 16.95
N GLY A 191 10.11 7.71 17.19
CA GLY A 191 9.12 8.71 16.75
C GLY A 191 8.83 8.67 15.24
N LEU A 192 9.30 7.67 14.50
CA LEU A 192 9.15 7.59 13.05
C LEU A 192 7.90 6.81 12.65
N ASP A 193 6.90 7.50 12.10
CA ASP A 193 5.80 6.87 11.35
C ASP A 193 6.20 6.68 9.87
N LEU A 194 6.63 5.47 9.53
CA LEU A 194 7.06 5.15 8.17
C LEU A 194 5.90 5.18 7.17
N PHE A 195 4.67 4.88 7.60
CA PHE A 195 3.51 4.91 6.71
C PHE A 195 3.20 6.35 6.30
N GLY A 196 3.04 7.25 7.27
CA GLY A 196 2.82 8.69 7.02
C GLY A 196 3.94 9.33 6.21
N LEU A 197 5.20 9.07 6.58
CA LEU A 197 6.36 9.55 5.81
C LEU A 197 6.33 9.06 4.36
N SER A 198 5.96 7.80 4.12
CA SER A 198 5.93 7.22 2.77
C SER A 198 4.89 7.86 1.86
N ILE A 199 3.76 8.34 2.40
CA ILE A 199 2.80 9.15 1.63
C ILE A 199 3.48 10.43 1.14
N GLY A 200 4.18 11.14 2.03
CA GLY A 200 4.99 12.32 1.70
C GLY A 200 6.05 12.01 0.64
N LEU A 201 6.85 10.97 0.85
CA LEU A 201 7.90 10.54 -0.09
C LEU A 201 7.35 10.19 -1.47
N TRP A 202 6.16 9.58 -1.53
CA TRP A 202 5.52 9.32 -2.81
C TRP A 202 5.15 10.59 -3.55
N ILE A 203 4.43 11.51 -2.92
CA ILE A 203 4.04 12.75 -3.60
C ILE A 203 5.28 13.59 -3.97
N ILE A 204 6.28 13.70 -3.10
CA ILE A 204 7.56 14.35 -3.41
C ILE A 204 8.20 13.70 -4.65
N SER A 205 8.35 12.37 -4.64
CA SER A 205 9.00 11.65 -5.73
C SER A 205 8.20 11.69 -7.03
N GLU A 206 6.86 11.73 -6.97
CA GLU A 206 5.97 11.80 -8.14
C GLU A 206 5.98 13.19 -8.77
N VAL A 207 5.95 14.25 -7.96
CA VAL A 207 6.11 15.63 -8.45
C VAL A 207 7.50 15.81 -9.05
N LEU A 208 8.54 15.27 -8.40
CA LEU A 208 9.90 15.26 -8.94
C LEU A 208 9.98 14.45 -10.26
N PHE A 209 9.30 13.31 -10.35
CA PHE A 209 9.23 12.51 -11.57
C PHE A 209 8.65 13.33 -12.73
N ARG A 210 7.56 14.06 -12.50
CA ARG A 210 6.92 14.87 -13.55
C ARG A 210 7.72 16.08 -13.99
N PHE A 211 8.35 16.79 -13.04
CA PHE A 211 8.97 18.09 -13.28
C PHE A 211 10.49 18.05 -13.10
N TRP A 212 11.11 16.90 -13.39
CA TRP A 212 12.52 16.69 -13.10
C TRP A 212 13.40 17.75 -13.74
N SER A 213 14.25 18.38 -12.92
CA SER A 213 15.40 19.17 -13.36
C SER A 213 16.49 19.11 -12.28
N PRO A 214 17.77 19.38 -12.59
CA PRO A 214 18.84 19.37 -11.58
C PRO A 214 18.57 20.32 -10.40
N PHE A 215 17.93 21.46 -10.67
CA PHE A 215 17.52 22.42 -9.64
C PHE A 215 16.29 21.94 -8.87
N PHE A 216 15.21 21.57 -9.58
CA PHE A 216 13.96 21.15 -8.93
C PHE A 216 14.12 19.87 -8.10
N ARG A 217 15.11 19.03 -8.41
CA ARG A 217 15.48 17.87 -7.58
C ARG A 217 15.61 18.23 -6.10
N TRP A 218 16.31 19.30 -5.78
CA TRP A 218 16.51 19.72 -4.39
C TRP A 218 15.33 20.52 -3.83
N LEU A 219 14.59 21.24 -4.69
CA LEU A 219 13.38 21.95 -4.28
C LEU A 219 12.22 20.99 -3.97
N SER A 220 12.20 19.80 -4.57
CA SER A 220 11.10 18.84 -4.42
C SER A 220 10.82 18.43 -2.97
N GLY A 221 11.83 18.40 -2.10
CA GLY A 221 11.65 18.06 -0.67
C GLY A 221 10.66 18.99 0.05
N PHE A 222 10.54 20.25 -0.40
CA PHE A 222 9.58 21.19 0.19
C PHE A 222 8.12 20.79 -0.04
N VAL A 223 7.83 19.97 -1.07
CA VAL A 223 6.49 19.41 -1.30
C VAL A 223 6.02 18.60 -0.09
N GLY A 224 6.95 17.98 0.66
CA GLY A 224 6.62 17.22 1.86
C GLY A 224 5.90 18.03 2.93
N PHE A 225 6.24 19.32 3.11
CA PHE A 225 5.55 20.19 4.05
C PHE A 225 4.10 20.48 3.65
N PHE A 226 3.85 20.61 2.34
CA PHE A 226 2.48 20.76 1.84
C PHE A 226 1.66 19.50 2.10
N VAL A 227 2.25 18.31 1.89
CA VAL A 227 1.59 17.04 2.19
C VAL A 227 1.34 16.91 3.70
N ALA A 228 2.34 17.19 4.54
CA ALA A 228 2.20 17.15 6.00
C ALA A 228 1.04 18.05 6.49
N ALA A 229 0.91 19.25 5.92
CA ALA A 229 -0.17 20.18 6.26
C ALA A 229 -1.57 19.65 5.87
N ILE A 230 -1.70 18.88 4.78
CA ILE A 230 -2.97 18.21 4.42
C ILE A 230 -3.40 17.22 5.51
N PHE A 231 -2.42 16.56 6.16
CA PHE A 231 -2.65 15.63 7.26
C PHE A 231 -2.60 16.30 8.65
N GLY A 232 -2.65 17.64 8.70
CA GLY A 232 -2.75 18.40 9.94
C GLY A 232 -1.43 18.65 10.67
N ILE A 233 -0.28 18.40 10.05
CA ILE A 233 1.04 18.72 10.62
C ILE A 233 1.60 19.96 9.91
N PHE A 234 1.46 21.13 10.53
CA PHE A 234 1.86 22.40 9.92
C PHE A 234 3.36 22.70 10.12
N PRO A 235 4.01 23.46 9.19
CA PRO A 235 5.42 23.81 9.31
C PRO A 235 5.78 24.47 10.65
N GLN A 236 4.90 25.27 11.21
CA GLN A 236 5.11 25.95 12.48
C GLN A 236 5.29 24.96 13.64
N GLU A 237 4.50 23.88 13.67
CA GLU A 237 4.63 22.80 14.66
C GLU A 237 5.94 22.03 14.47
N ILE A 238 6.30 21.73 13.22
CA ILE A 238 7.55 21.05 12.87
C ILE A 238 8.77 21.83 13.36
N PHE A 239 8.82 23.15 13.09
CA PHE A 239 9.94 23.98 13.48
C PHE A 239 9.95 24.35 14.97
N ALA A 240 8.80 24.22 15.65
CA ALA A 240 8.72 24.37 17.10
C ALA A 240 9.29 23.16 17.85
N ASP A 241 9.19 21.95 17.29
CA ASP A 241 9.72 20.72 17.90
C ASP A 241 10.42 19.78 16.88
N LEU A 242 11.67 20.12 16.55
CA LEU A 242 12.47 19.29 15.66
C LEU A 242 12.86 17.92 16.24
N ASN A 243 12.67 17.68 17.54
CA ASN A 243 12.95 16.38 18.13
C ASN A 243 11.82 15.39 17.81
N GLU A 244 10.56 15.83 17.87
CA GLU A 244 9.42 15.01 17.44
C GLU A 244 9.39 14.83 15.91
N PHE A 245 9.75 15.89 15.17
CA PHE A 245 9.65 15.93 13.71
C PHE A 245 10.99 15.79 12.97
N TRP A 246 12.01 15.19 13.59
CA TRP A 246 13.36 15.05 13.01
C TRP A 246 13.36 14.39 11.62
N TRP A 247 12.39 13.49 11.41
CA TRP A 247 12.21 12.73 10.18
C TRP A 247 11.89 13.61 8.96
N VAL A 248 11.55 14.89 9.14
CA VAL A 248 11.34 15.86 8.04
C VAL A 248 12.56 15.98 7.12
N ILE A 249 13.77 15.73 7.63
CA ILE A 249 15.00 15.69 6.82
C ILE A 249 14.92 14.62 5.71
N LEU A 250 14.13 13.57 5.93
CA LEU A 250 13.94 12.47 4.97
C LEU A 250 13.12 12.90 3.75
N PHE A 251 12.46 14.06 3.76
CA PHE A 251 11.81 14.62 2.56
C PHE A 251 12.78 14.82 1.38
N TRP A 252 14.09 14.93 1.64
CA TRP A 252 15.11 15.02 0.59
C TRP A 252 15.67 13.67 0.13
N LEU A 253 15.19 12.54 0.66
CA LEU A 253 15.59 11.20 0.18
C LEU A 253 15.41 11.06 -1.34
N PRO A 254 14.28 11.46 -1.95
CA PRO A 254 14.13 11.36 -3.40
C PRO A 254 15.18 12.18 -4.16
N ALA A 255 15.54 13.36 -3.66
CA ALA A 255 16.55 14.22 -4.29
C ALA A 255 17.94 13.56 -4.34
N ILE A 256 18.30 12.79 -3.30
CA ILE A 256 19.58 12.09 -3.20
C ILE A 256 19.69 10.97 -4.26
N PHE A 257 18.60 10.23 -4.48
CA PHE A 257 18.60 9.05 -5.34
C PHE A 257 18.16 9.31 -6.79
N ALA A 258 17.34 10.33 -7.05
CA ALA A 258 16.83 10.71 -8.37
C ALA A 258 17.86 11.45 -9.23
N LYS A 259 18.99 10.81 -9.51
CA LYS A 259 20.14 11.44 -10.19
C LYS A 259 19.91 11.76 -11.67
N LYS A 260 18.94 11.11 -12.32
CA LYS A 260 18.64 11.29 -13.75
C LYS A 260 17.14 11.55 -13.96
N ALA A 261 16.80 12.22 -15.05
CA ALA A 261 15.42 12.35 -15.50
C ALA A 261 14.80 10.97 -15.78
N PRO A 262 13.49 10.77 -15.51
CA PRO A 262 12.82 9.53 -15.86
C PRO A 262 12.89 9.29 -17.38
N GLN A 263 12.92 8.02 -17.78
CA GLN A 263 12.86 7.59 -19.19
C GLN A 263 11.45 7.22 -19.63
N ILE A 264 10.49 7.40 -18.73
CA ILE A 264 9.12 6.98 -18.86
C ILE A 264 8.23 8.20 -18.60
N GLU A 265 7.16 8.35 -19.38
CA GLU A 265 6.09 9.29 -19.10
C GLU A 265 4.80 8.58 -18.70
N ARG A 266 3.98 9.25 -17.89
CA ARG A 266 2.68 8.76 -17.41
C ARG A 266 1.55 9.70 -17.81
N LYS A 267 0.38 9.14 -18.11
CA LYS A 267 -0.86 9.92 -18.27
C LYS A 267 -1.59 9.97 -16.93
N TYR A 268 -1.58 11.15 -16.30
CA TYR A 268 -2.18 11.35 -14.98
C TYR A 268 -3.71 11.25 -15.01
N SER A 269 -4.36 11.82 -16.03
CA SER A 269 -5.83 11.78 -16.14
C SER A 269 -6.32 10.50 -16.80
N PRO A 270 -7.40 9.86 -16.29
CA PRO A 270 -8.12 10.23 -15.06
C PRO A 270 -7.51 9.59 -13.79
N TRP A 271 -6.71 8.55 -13.95
CA TRP A 271 -6.46 7.55 -12.91
C TRP A 271 -5.68 8.06 -11.68
N PHE A 272 -4.68 8.91 -11.87
CA PHE A 272 -3.95 9.49 -10.74
C PHE A 272 -4.87 10.36 -9.90
N PHE A 273 -5.59 11.29 -10.53
CA PHE A 273 -6.47 12.21 -9.82
C PHE A 273 -7.67 11.51 -9.19
N LEU A 274 -8.25 10.51 -9.87
CA LEU A 274 -9.32 9.71 -9.29
C LEU A 274 -8.83 8.94 -8.05
N GLY A 275 -7.64 8.34 -8.11
CA GLY A 275 -7.02 7.69 -6.95
C GLY A 275 -6.79 8.68 -5.79
N MET A 276 -6.16 9.83 -6.06
CA MET A 276 -5.92 10.85 -5.02
C MET A 276 -7.21 11.36 -4.40
N PHE A 277 -8.24 11.64 -5.22
CA PHE A 277 -9.54 12.09 -4.73
C PHE A 277 -10.23 11.01 -3.91
N SER A 278 -10.20 9.75 -4.35
CA SER A 278 -10.73 8.62 -3.58
C SER A 278 -10.02 8.49 -2.23
N TYR A 279 -8.69 8.53 -2.18
CA TYR A 279 -7.94 8.44 -0.94
C TYR A 279 -8.25 9.60 0.03
N LEU A 280 -8.27 10.84 -0.45
CA LEU A 280 -8.59 12.00 0.39
C LEU A 280 -10.04 12.00 0.88
N THR A 281 -10.98 11.57 0.03
CA THR A 281 -12.40 11.40 0.42
C THR A 281 -12.52 10.33 1.49
N ALA A 282 -11.85 9.20 1.29
CA ALA A 282 -11.81 8.15 2.27
C ALA A 282 -11.23 8.71 3.59
N PHE A 283 -10.16 9.50 3.55
CA PHE A 283 -9.49 10.00 4.75
C PHE A 283 -10.41 10.92 5.55
N ALA A 284 -11.16 11.78 4.85
CA ALA A 284 -12.19 12.60 5.45
C ALA A 284 -13.29 11.76 6.13
N ILE A 285 -13.70 10.63 5.54
CA ILE A 285 -14.66 9.69 6.13
C ILE A 285 -14.06 8.97 7.34
N TRP A 286 -12.80 8.55 7.26
CA TRP A 286 -12.08 7.89 8.34
C TRP A 286 -11.96 8.78 9.58
N LEU A 287 -11.75 10.09 9.41
CA LEU A 287 -11.77 11.07 10.50
C LEU A 287 -13.12 11.13 11.24
N GLN A 288 -14.21 10.66 10.62
CA GLN A 288 -15.54 10.53 11.24
C GLN A 288 -15.78 9.14 11.85
N GLY A 289 -14.81 8.23 11.78
CA GLY A 289 -14.94 6.83 12.22
C GLY A 289 -14.55 6.58 13.68
N TYR A 290 -14.36 7.62 14.48
CA TYR A 290 -13.98 7.52 15.89
C TYR A 290 -15.19 7.54 16.82
N PRO A 291 -15.08 6.96 18.04
CA PRO A 291 -16.05 7.19 19.10
C PRO A 291 -16.33 8.68 19.31
N GLU A 292 -17.52 9.00 19.78
CA GLU A 292 -17.96 10.38 20.10
C GLU A 292 -18.18 11.31 18.89
N THR A 293 -17.88 10.87 17.67
CA THR A 293 -18.26 11.60 16.46
C THR A 293 -19.76 11.43 16.16
N PRO A 294 -20.43 12.41 15.52
CA PRO A 294 -21.86 12.30 15.17
C PRO A 294 -22.20 11.16 14.20
N PHE A 295 -21.19 10.66 13.48
CA PHE A 295 -21.34 9.60 12.48
C PHE A 295 -21.01 8.21 13.04
N CYS A 296 -20.54 8.13 14.29
CA CYS A 296 -20.31 6.86 14.94
C CYS A 296 -21.63 6.21 15.38
N GLN A 297 -22.03 5.16 14.66
CA GLN A 297 -23.14 4.29 15.04
C GLN A 297 -22.60 2.88 15.31
N PRO A 298 -22.26 2.54 16.57
CA PRO A 298 -21.51 1.33 16.89
C PRO A 298 -22.17 0.01 16.46
N ASP A 299 -23.51 -0.02 16.46
CA ASP A 299 -24.31 -1.21 16.15
C ASP A 299 -24.71 -1.30 14.66
N SER A 300 -24.30 -0.33 13.83
CA SER A 300 -24.61 -0.29 12.41
C SER A 300 -23.68 -1.22 11.61
N TRP A 301 -24.18 -1.82 10.52
CA TRP A 301 -23.30 -2.45 9.53
C TRP A 301 -22.58 -1.44 8.65
N VAL A 302 -23.10 -0.21 8.55
CA VAL A 302 -22.50 0.88 7.78
C VAL A 302 -21.54 1.65 8.69
N GLN A 303 -20.28 1.19 8.72
CA GLN A 303 -19.22 1.81 9.49
C GLN A 303 -18.40 2.77 8.60
N PRO A 304 -18.09 4.01 9.05
CA PRO A 304 -17.20 4.92 8.31
C PRO A 304 -15.84 4.29 8.00
N HIS A 305 -15.31 3.50 8.94
CA HIS A 305 -14.04 2.80 8.78
C HIS A 305 -14.11 1.67 7.73
N ALA A 306 -15.22 0.93 7.66
CA ALA A 306 -15.47 -0.04 6.59
C ALA A 306 -15.60 0.64 5.21
N ILE A 307 -16.25 1.81 5.13
CA ILE A 307 -16.33 2.61 3.90
C ILE A 307 -14.92 3.08 3.47
N TRP A 308 -14.09 3.49 4.42
CA TRP A 308 -12.69 3.82 4.20
C TRP A 308 -11.94 2.67 3.51
N HIS A 309 -12.08 1.42 3.98
CA HIS A 309 -11.45 0.25 3.34
C HIS A 309 -11.87 0.10 1.87
N LEU A 310 -13.17 0.19 1.58
CA LEU A 310 -13.68 -0.01 0.21
C LEU A 310 -13.21 1.09 -0.75
N ILE A 311 -13.24 2.36 -0.32
CA ILE A 311 -12.81 3.48 -1.16
C ILE A 311 -11.29 3.46 -1.35
N THR A 312 -10.51 3.12 -0.33
CA THR A 312 -9.05 2.99 -0.47
C THR A 312 -8.66 1.77 -1.30
N ALA A 313 -9.38 0.66 -1.24
CA ALA A 313 -9.22 -0.46 -2.17
C ALA A 313 -9.43 -0.02 -3.62
N PHE A 314 -10.48 0.77 -3.89
CA PHE A 314 -10.69 1.38 -5.21
C PHE A 314 -9.57 2.38 -5.59
N SER A 315 -9.04 3.13 -4.62
CA SER A 315 -7.88 4.00 -4.84
C SER A 315 -6.66 3.22 -5.32
N THR A 316 -6.37 2.05 -4.73
CA THR A 316 -5.23 1.21 -5.17
C THR A 316 -5.41 0.71 -6.60
N TRP A 317 -6.65 0.41 -7.01
CA TRP A 317 -7.02 0.11 -8.40
C TRP A 317 -6.76 1.28 -9.35
N CYS A 318 -7.13 2.49 -8.95
CA CYS A 318 -6.86 3.68 -9.75
C CYS A 318 -5.36 3.89 -9.95
N PHE A 319 -4.55 3.74 -8.89
CA PHE A 319 -3.09 3.86 -9.02
C PHE A 319 -2.46 2.74 -9.85
N PHE A 320 -2.99 1.51 -9.80
CA PHE A 320 -2.62 0.46 -10.74
C PHE A 320 -2.87 0.87 -12.19
N LYS A 321 -4.06 1.40 -12.49
CA LYS A 321 -4.38 1.90 -13.84
C LYS A 321 -3.49 3.07 -14.24
N PHE A 322 -3.10 3.94 -13.30
CA PHE A 322 -2.16 5.04 -13.53
C PHE A 322 -0.77 4.53 -13.94
N PHE A 323 -0.15 3.61 -13.20
CA PHE A 323 1.15 3.05 -13.56
C PHE A 323 1.12 2.31 -14.91
N ARG A 324 -0.02 1.73 -15.29
CA ARG A 324 -0.20 1.12 -16.62
C ARG A 324 -0.25 2.12 -17.77
N THR A 325 -0.31 3.43 -17.51
CA THR A 325 -0.24 4.45 -18.56
C THR A 325 1.19 4.79 -18.99
N GLU A 326 2.19 4.16 -18.37
CA GLU A 326 3.60 4.37 -18.67
C GLU A 326 3.96 4.09 -20.12
N ILE A 327 4.75 4.99 -20.71
CA ILE A 327 5.29 4.88 -22.08
C ILE A 327 6.77 5.20 -22.03
N ASN A 328 7.59 4.34 -22.64
CA ASN A 328 9.03 4.58 -22.79
C ASN A 328 9.29 5.70 -23.79
N LEU A 329 10.02 6.74 -23.35
CA LEU A 329 10.41 7.87 -24.21
C LEU A 329 11.43 7.49 -25.28
N GLY A 330 12.13 6.36 -25.11
CA GLY A 330 13.05 5.80 -26.09
C GLY A 330 12.34 5.25 -27.34
N ASP A 331 11.12 4.73 -27.19
CA ASP A 331 10.35 4.12 -28.29
C ASP A 331 9.61 5.16 -29.15
N SER A 332 9.45 6.39 -28.65
CA SER A 332 8.83 7.50 -29.39
C SER A 332 9.78 8.26 -30.33
N ARG A 333 11.04 7.81 -30.47
CA ARG A 333 12.06 8.41 -31.36
C ARG A 333 12.58 7.44 -32.42
N ILE A 334 11.79 6.45 -32.80
CA ILE A 334 12.04 5.58 -33.96
C ILE A 334 10.95 5.82 -34.99
#